data_AF-A0A7X3VGW2-F1
#
_entry.id   AF-A0A7X3VGW2-F1
#
_cell.length_a   1.000
_cell.length_b   1.000
_cell.length_c   1.000
_cell.angle_alpha   90.00
_cell.angle_beta   90.00
_cell.angle_gamma   90.00
#
_symmetry.space_group_name_H-M   'P 1'
#
loop_
_entity.id
_entity.type
_entity.pdbx_description
1 polymer ?
#
loop_
_entity_poly.entity_id
_entity_poly.type
_entity_poly.pdbx_seq_one_letter_code
_entity_poly.pdbx_strand_id
1 'polypeptide(L)'
;MPFRLTRRALLAAGGGLATAPLYARGADITVGITSNTRPDWSGAENFLKSIREASEVGYHWIETFWPYVNRWEDRPEELIDILAQLDLKMETVSNGGQMNTNFQDPRQHNEVIDDHMRLVRFIKKLGCKHLKINCGRANPGGNTPEIYRN
;
A
#
# COMPACT_ATOMS: atom_id res chain seq x y z
N MET A 1 54.77 39.04 10.84
CA MET A 1 54.82 37.71 11.50
C MET A 1 53.48 37.02 11.30
N PRO A 2 53.42 35.77 10.80
CA PRO A 2 52.15 35.11 10.51
C PRO A 2 51.55 34.50 11.78
N PHE A 3 50.24 34.71 12.02
CA PHE A 3 49.50 34.03 13.07
C PHE A 3 49.33 32.54 12.71
N ARG A 4 49.94 31.65 13.49
CA ARG A 4 49.68 30.19 13.39
C ARG A 4 48.42 29.85 14.19
N LEU A 5 47.33 29.55 13.49
CA LEU A 5 46.19 28.85 14.07
C LEU A 5 46.63 27.44 14.48
N THR A 6 46.66 27.17 15.78
CA THR A 6 46.94 25.84 16.32
C THR A 6 45.64 25.04 16.43
N ARG A 7 45.73 23.71 16.24
CA ARG A 7 44.59 22.76 16.27
C ARG A 7 43.69 22.86 17.51
N ARG A 8 44.17 23.45 18.61
CA ARG A 8 43.38 23.69 19.82
C ARG A 8 42.34 24.81 19.67
N ALA A 9 42.53 25.78 18.77
CA ALA A 9 41.55 26.85 18.54
C ALA A 9 40.30 26.35 17.79
N LEU A 10 40.41 25.27 17.02
CA LEU A 10 39.28 24.70 16.27
C LEU A 10 38.33 23.87 17.16
N LEU A 11 38.83 23.32 18.26
CA LEU A 11 38.03 22.50 19.20
C LEU A 11 37.20 23.34 20.18
N ALA A 12 37.53 24.62 20.37
CA ALA A 12 36.79 25.51 21.27
C ALA A 12 35.56 26.18 20.62
N ALA A 13 35.40 26.08 19.29
CA ALA A 13 34.28 26.67 18.55
C ALA A 13 33.17 25.66 18.16
N GLY A 14 33.36 24.36 18.43
CA GLY A 14 32.41 23.31 18.02
C GLY A 14 31.36 22.94 19.07
N GLY A 15 31.48 23.43 20.30
CA GLY A 15 30.58 23.11 21.41
C GLY A 15 29.42 24.07 21.51
N GLY A 16 28.40 23.95 20.65
CA GLY A 16 27.26 24.86 20.72
C GLY A 16 26.24 24.81 19.60
N LEU A 17 26.09 23.71 18.89
CA LEU A 17 24.84 23.42 18.19
C LEU A 17 24.32 22.14 18.79
N ALA A 18 23.59 22.28 19.90
CA ALA A 18 22.56 21.32 20.22
C ALA A 18 21.58 21.34 19.04
N THR A 19 21.85 20.53 18.03
CA THR A 19 20.82 20.03 17.13
C THR A 19 19.91 19.22 18.04
N ALA A 20 18.95 19.90 18.68
CA ALA A 20 17.73 19.22 19.10
C ALA A 20 17.35 18.33 17.91
N PRO A 21 17.14 17.02 18.09
CA PRO A 21 16.60 16.24 17.00
C PRO A 21 15.34 16.98 16.61
N LEU A 22 15.35 17.55 15.41
CA LEU A 22 14.13 17.89 14.71
C LEU A 22 13.49 16.52 14.53
N TYR A 23 12.75 16.08 15.54
CA TYR A 23 11.76 15.04 15.39
C TYR A 23 10.90 15.59 14.28
N ALA A 24 11.11 15.08 13.07
CA ALA A 24 10.18 15.25 11.99
C ALA A 24 8.85 14.85 12.59
N ARG A 25 7.99 15.84 12.86
CA ARG A 25 6.65 15.60 13.33
C ARG A 25 6.08 14.64 12.30
N GLY A 26 5.73 13.42 12.74
CA GLY A 26 5.18 12.42 11.82
C GLY A 26 4.08 13.09 11.02
N ALA A 27 4.11 12.92 9.69
CA ALA A 27 3.18 13.61 8.82
C ALA A 27 1.75 13.38 9.32
N ASP A 28 0.96 14.45 9.46
CA ASP A 28 -0.44 14.34 9.90
C ASP A 28 -1.29 13.55 8.90
N ILE A 29 -0.81 13.43 7.66
CA ILE A 29 -1.42 12.67 6.57
C ILE A 29 -0.35 11.82 5.89
N THR A 30 -0.65 10.56 5.65
CA THR A 30 0.14 9.65 4.81
C THR A 30 -0.46 9.59 3.41
N VAL A 31 0.38 9.68 2.39
CA VAL A 31 -0.04 9.53 0.99
C VAL A 31 0.47 8.19 0.48
N GLY A 32 -0.41 7.42 -0.14
CA GLY A 32 -0.09 6.16 -0.80
C GLY A 32 -0.52 6.14 -2.25
N ILE A 33 -0.16 5.07 -2.96
CA ILE A 33 -0.45 4.90 -4.38
C ILE A 33 -1.04 3.51 -4.68
N THR A 34 -2.06 3.46 -5.53
CA THR A 34 -2.51 2.20 -6.13
C THR A 34 -1.55 1.82 -7.26
N SER A 35 -0.72 0.80 -7.04
CA SER A 35 0.49 0.57 -7.85
C SER A 35 0.26 -0.16 -9.17
N ASN A 36 -0.97 -0.33 -9.66
CA ASN A 36 -1.24 -1.17 -10.84
C ASN A 36 -2.21 -0.55 -11.85
N THR A 37 -2.36 0.77 -11.81
CA THR A 37 -3.32 1.51 -12.65
C THR A 37 -2.71 1.98 -13.98
N ARG A 38 -1.39 1.91 -14.13
CA ARG A 38 -0.70 2.22 -15.40
C ARG A 38 -0.63 0.99 -16.30
N PRO A 39 -0.74 1.13 -17.64
CA PRO A 39 -0.64 0.01 -18.58
C PRO A 39 0.63 -0.83 -18.41
N ASP A 40 1.78 -0.18 -18.14
CA ASP A 40 3.08 -0.83 -17.96
C ASP A 40 3.32 -1.39 -16.55
N TRP A 41 2.38 -1.17 -15.63
CA TRP A 41 2.34 -1.72 -14.27
C TRP A 41 1.21 -2.75 -14.08
N SER A 42 0.32 -2.87 -15.06
CA SER A 42 -0.80 -3.80 -15.05
C SER A 42 -0.31 -5.25 -15.21
N GLY A 43 -1.00 -6.19 -14.58
CA GLY A 43 -0.64 -7.61 -14.58
C GLY A 43 0.20 -8.03 -13.36
N ALA A 44 -0.03 -9.26 -12.88
CA ALA A 44 0.63 -9.80 -11.70
C ALA A 44 2.15 -9.94 -11.89
N GLU A 45 2.59 -10.12 -13.14
CA GLU A 45 3.98 -10.14 -13.59
C GLU A 45 4.69 -8.80 -13.40
N ASN A 46 3.97 -7.68 -13.50
CA ASN A 46 4.53 -6.33 -13.38
C ASN A 46 4.46 -5.77 -11.96
N PHE A 47 3.80 -6.48 -11.02
CA PHE A 47 3.63 -5.99 -9.65
C PHE A 47 4.94 -5.58 -8.98
N LEU A 48 5.99 -6.43 -9.04
CA LEU A 48 7.27 -6.12 -8.40
C LEU A 48 7.98 -4.91 -9.03
N LYS A 49 7.85 -4.73 -10.35
CA LYS A 49 8.33 -3.53 -11.03
C LYS A 49 7.59 -2.29 -10.52
N SER A 50 6.26 -2.38 -10.42
CA SER A 50 5.42 -1.24 -10.02
C SER A 50 5.73 -0.71 -8.62
N ILE A 51 5.92 -1.60 -7.64
CA ILE A 51 6.20 -1.20 -6.26
C ILE A 51 7.63 -0.66 -6.13
N ARG A 52 8.58 -1.21 -6.89
CA ARG A 52 9.95 -0.67 -6.97
C ARG A 52 9.95 0.76 -7.49
N GLU A 53 9.30 1.02 -8.61
CA GLU A 53 9.22 2.35 -9.21
C GLU A 53 8.43 3.33 -8.32
N ALA A 54 7.38 2.86 -7.61
CA ALA A 54 6.68 3.67 -6.62
C ALA A 54 7.60 4.10 -5.46
N SER A 55 8.41 3.16 -4.95
CA SER A 55 9.44 3.44 -3.93
C SER A 55 10.49 4.42 -4.43
N GLU A 56 10.99 4.25 -5.67
CA GLU A 56 11.97 5.17 -6.28
C GLU A 56 11.46 6.61 -6.42
N VAL A 57 10.14 6.81 -6.59
CA VAL A 57 9.50 8.13 -6.61
C VAL A 57 9.29 8.72 -5.20
N GLY A 58 9.40 7.89 -4.15
CA GLY A 58 9.29 8.32 -2.75
C GLY A 58 7.97 7.98 -2.07
N TYR A 59 7.17 7.06 -2.63
CA TYR A 59 6.02 6.52 -1.90
C TYR A 59 6.49 5.53 -0.84
N HIS A 60 5.83 5.56 0.33
CA HIS A 60 6.05 4.60 1.42
C HIS A 60 4.82 3.72 1.69
N TRP A 61 3.68 4.02 1.07
CA TRP A 61 2.43 3.29 1.23
C TRP A 61 1.88 2.92 -0.14
N ILE A 62 1.48 1.65 -0.29
CA ILE A 62 0.90 1.16 -1.53
C ILE A 62 -0.44 0.46 -1.29
N GLU A 63 -1.28 0.52 -2.31
CA GLU A 63 -2.46 -0.32 -2.48
C GLU A 63 -2.29 -1.16 -3.75
N THR A 64 -2.83 -2.37 -3.77
CA THR A 64 -2.98 -3.16 -4.99
C THR A 64 -4.24 -4.01 -4.92
N PHE A 65 -4.45 -4.91 -5.89
CA PHE A 65 -5.62 -5.78 -5.95
C PHE A 65 -5.22 -7.24 -5.76
N TRP A 66 -6.14 -8.04 -5.24
CA TRP A 66 -5.96 -9.46 -4.95
C TRP A 66 -5.23 -10.26 -6.05
N PRO A 67 -5.56 -10.13 -7.35
CA PRO A 67 -4.88 -10.89 -8.41
C PRO A 67 -3.37 -10.65 -8.52
N TYR A 68 -2.87 -9.53 -8.00
CA TYR A 68 -1.44 -9.16 -8.08
C TYR A 68 -0.62 -9.82 -6.96
N VAL A 69 -1.28 -10.25 -5.88
CA VAL A 69 -0.62 -10.70 -4.65
C VAL A 69 -1.07 -12.05 -4.12
N ASN A 70 -2.12 -12.65 -4.69
CA ASN A 70 -2.66 -13.94 -4.22
C ASN A 70 -1.63 -15.08 -4.17
N ARG A 71 -0.54 -15.02 -4.95
CA ARG A 71 0.58 -15.97 -4.90
C ARG A 71 1.32 -16.03 -3.56
N TRP A 72 1.14 -15.02 -2.71
CA TRP A 72 1.69 -14.95 -1.35
C TRP A 72 0.67 -15.25 -0.25
N GLU A 73 -0.52 -15.75 -0.59
CA GLU A 73 -1.57 -16.00 0.40
C GLU A 73 -1.12 -16.90 1.57
N ASP A 74 -0.39 -17.96 1.22
CA ASP A 74 0.15 -18.93 2.17
C ASP A 74 1.55 -18.56 2.69
N ARG A 75 2.17 -17.54 2.10
CA ARG A 75 3.53 -17.05 2.41
C ARG A 75 3.59 -15.50 2.45
N PRO A 76 2.75 -14.85 3.28
CA PRO A 76 2.68 -13.40 3.33
C PRO A 76 3.98 -12.73 3.80
N GLU A 77 4.79 -13.45 4.60
CA GLU A 77 6.10 -13.00 5.06
C GLU A 77 7.05 -12.67 3.91
N GLU A 78 7.02 -13.44 2.81
CA GLU A 78 7.84 -13.13 1.63
C GLU A 78 7.46 -11.77 1.02
N LEU A 79 6.16 -11.45 0.98
CA LEU A 79 5.70 -10.15 0.51
C LEU A 79 6.09 -9.04 1.50
N ILE A 80 6.00 -9.29 2.80
CA ILE A 80 6.43 -8.33 3.83
C ILE A 80 7.92 -8.01 3.68
N ASP A 81 8.77 -9.02 3.47
CA ASP A 81 10.20 -8.84 3.29
C ASP A 81 10.53 -8.03 2.02
N ILE A 82 9.82 -8.30 0.92
CA ILE A 82 9.95 -7.53 -0.33
C ILE A 82 9.59 -6.06 -0.10
N LEU A 83 8.49 -5.79 0.62
CA LEU A 83 8.07 -4.42 0.91
C LEU A 83 9.07 -3.71 1.83
N ALA A 84 9.58 -4.40 2.85
CA ALA A 84 10.58 -3.86 3.76
C ALA A 84 11.89 -3.49 3.04
N GLN A 85 12.34 -4.29 2.07
CA GLN A 85 13.51 -3.99 1.24
C GLN A 85 13.35 -2.73 0.38
N LEU A 86 12.11 -2.33 0.09
CA LEU A 86 11.76 -1.16 -0.70
C LEU A 86 11.30 0.03 0.15
N ASP A 87 11.41 -0.05 1.48
CA ASP A 87 10.85 0.96 2.42
C ASP A 87 9.36 1.25 2.18
N LEU A 88 8.61 0.20 1.84
CA LEU A 88 7.19 0.24 1.57
C LEU A 88 6.37 -0.44 2.67
N LYS A 89 5.12 0.00 2.79
CA LYS A 89 4.07 -0.61 3.60
C LYS A 89 2.82 -0.83 2.76
N MET A 90 2.12 -1.92 3.05
CA MET A 90 0.82 -2.18 2.44
C MET A 90 -0.26 -1.42 3.20
N GLU A 91 -0.94 -0.49 2.54
CA GLU A 91 -2.10 0.21 3.11
C GLU A 91 -3.32 -0.73 3.15
N THR A 92 -3.61 -1.37 2.00
CA THR A 92 -4.61 -2.43 1.87
C THR A 92 -4.41 -3.19 0.55
N VAL A 93 -5.04 -4.37 0.44
CA VAL A 93 -5.25 -5.07 -0.83
C VAL A 93 -6.74 -5.08 -1.12
N SER A 94 -7.13 -4.54 -2.26
CA SER A 94 -8.53 -4.54 -2.71
C SER A 94 -8.96 -5.89 -3.30
N ASN A 95 -10.26 -6.17 -3.29
CA ASN A 95 -10.81 -7.31 -4.00
C ASN A 95 -10.57 -7.23 -5.51
N GLY A 96 -10.58 -8.38 -6.19
CA GLY A 96 -10.45 -8.46 -7.63
C GLY A 96 -10.44 -9.90 -8.13
N GLY A 97 -10.25 -10.08 -9.44
CA GLY A 97 -10.27 -11.40 -10.05
C GLY A 97 -11.68 -12.00 -10.02
N GLN A 98 -11.79 -13.20 -9.45
CA GLN A 98 -13.05 -13.97 -9.38
C GLN A 98 -13.86 -13.73 -8.11
N MET A 99 -13.43 -12.82 -7.22
CA MET A 99 -14.16 -12.54 -5.97
C MET A 99 -15.58 -12.03 -6.25
N ASN A 100 -16.57 -12.60 -5.56
CA ASN A 100 -17.97 -12.26 -5.74
C ASN A 100 -18.26 -10.82 -5.27
N THR A 101 -18.92 -10.05 -6.13
CA THR A 101 -19.32 -8.65 -5.86
C THR A 101 -20.81 -8.42 -6.11
N ASN A 102 -21.62 -9.48 -6.14
CA ASN A 102 -23.08 -9.41 -6.31
C ASN A 102 -23.77 -9.08 -4.98
N PHE A 103 -23.45 -7.93 -4.40
CA PHE A 103 -24.03 -7.45 -3.13
C PHE A 103 -25.55 -7.36 -3.15
N GLN A 104 -26.13 -7.19 -4.34
CA GLN A 104 -27.57 -7.07 -4.57
C GLN A 104 -28.35 -8.39 -4.53
N ASP A 105 -27.70 -9.55 -4.72
CA ASP A 105 -28.38 -10.86 -4.74
C ASP A 105 -28.28 -11.56 -3.38
N PRO A 106 -29.37 -11.65 -2.59
CA PRO A 106 -29.35 -12.28 -1.27
C PRO A 106 -28.88 -13.73 -1.27
N ARG A 107 -29.05 -14.44 -2.38
CA ARG A 107 -28.62 -15.84 -2.52
C ARG A 107 -27.10 -15.99 -2.55
N GLN A 108 -26.39 -14.91 -2.85
CA GLN A 108 -24.93 -14.88 -2.98
C GLN A 108 -24.23 -14.21 -1.78
N HIS A 109 -24.98 -13.70 -0.81
CA HIS A 109 -24.42 -12.94 0.32
C HIS A 109 -23.39 -13.73 1.12
N ASN A 110 -23.61 -15.02 1.35
CA ASN A 110 -22.64 -15.85 2.08
C ASN A 110 -21.31 -15.97 1.33
N GLU A 111 -21.35 -16.17 0.01
CA GLU A 111 -20.14 -16.25 -0.81
C GLU A 111 -19.40 -14.90 -0.85
N VAL A 112 -20.14 -13.79 -1.00
CA VAL A 112 -19.56 -12.45 -0.88
C VAL A 112 -18.84 -12.29 0.46
N ILE A 113 -19.49 -12.63 1.58
CA ILE A 113 -18.89 -12.53 2.91
C ILE A 113 -17.64 -13.41 3.00
N ASP A 114 -17.69 -14.66 2.54
CA ASP A 114 -16.58 -15.61 2.64
C ASP A 114 -15.34 -15.14 1.85
N ASP A 115 -15.54 -14.65 0.63
CA ASP A 115 -14.46 -14.08 -0.21
C ASP A 115 -13.81 -12.88 0.46
N HIS A 116 -14.62 -11.99 1.01
CA HIS A 116 -14.13 -10.77 1.65
C HIS A 116 -13.44 -11.08 2.97
N MET A 117 -13.94 -12.05 3.75
CA MET A 117 -13.31 -12.49 4.99
C MET A 117 -11.99 -13.24 4.75
N ARG A 118 -11.86 -13.96 3.62
CA ARG A 118 -10.56 -14.52 3.17
C ARG A 118 -9.55 -13.41 2.92
N LEU A 119 -9.96 -12.35 2.21
CA LEU A 119 -9.12 -11.19 1.96
C LEU A 119 -8.75 -10.45 3.25
N VAL A 120 -9.71 -10.24 4.17
CA VAL A 120 -9.46 -9.66 5.50
C VAL A 120 -8.37 -10.43 6.25
N ARG A 121 -8.46 -11.76 6.28
CA ARG A 121 -7.46 -12.62 6.93
C ARG A 121 -6.08 -12.41 6.31
N PHE A 122 -5.97 -12.30 5.00
CA PHE A 122 -4.70 -12.04 4.32
C PHE A 122 -4.13 -10.66 4.67
N ILE A 123 -4.90 -9.58 4.49
CA ILE A 123 -4.38 -8.22 4.71
C ILE A 123 -4.03 -7.95 6.19
N LYS A 124 -4.68 -8.66 7.13
CA LYS A 124 -4.31 -8.61 8.55
C LYS A 124 -2.90 -9.14 8.79
N LYS A 125 -2.47 -10.18 8.06
CA LYS A 125 -1.09 -10.69 8.13
C LYS A 125 -0.08 -9.66 7.63
N LEU A 126 -0.47 -8.80 6.68
CA LEU A 126 0.35 -7.70 6.17
C LEU A 126 0.36 -6.45 7.07
N GLY A 127 -0.40 -6.45 8.18
CA GLY A 127 -0.51 -5.31 9.09
C GLY A 127 -1.52 -4.23 8.66
N CYS A 128 -2.31 -4.46 7.63
CA CYS A 128 -3.31 -3.50 7.15
C CYS A 128 -4.44 -3.29 8.19
N LYS A 129 -4.95 -2.06 8.26
CA LYS A 129 -5.97 -1.67 9.25
C LYS A 129 -7.38 -1.57 8.68
N HIS A 130 -7.51 -1.43 7.37
CA HIS A 130 -8.78 -1.30 6.67
C HIS A 130 -8.78 -2.15 5.41
N LEU A 131 -9.96 -2.36 4.83
CA LEU A 131 -10.16 -3.04 3.56
C LEU A 131 -10.90 -2.10 2.62
N LYS A 132 -10.37 -1.91 1.41
CA LYS A 132 -11.09 -1.29 0.29
C LYS A 132 -11.72 -2.38 -0.58
N ILE A 133 -12.95 -2.15 -1.01
CA ILE A 133 -13.72 -3.07 -1.88
C ILE A 133 -14.28 -2.31 -3.07
N ASN A 134 -14.20 -2.93 -4.25
CA ASN A 134 -14.86 -2.48 -5.47
C ASN A 134 -16.19 -3.22 -5.64
N CYS A 135 -17.18 -2.52 -6.20
CA CYS A 135 -18.55 -3.02 -6.38
C CYS A 135 -18.77 -3.83 -7.67
N GLY A 136 -17.71 -4.42 -8.22
CA GLY A 136 -17.78 -5.16 -9.48
C GLY A 136 -17.87 -4.28 -10.73
N ARG A 137 -18.31 -4.88 -11.84
CA ARG A 137 -18.51 -4.19 -13.11
C ARG A 137 -19.86 -3.48 -13.12
N ALA A 138 -19.98 -2.44 -13.95
CA ALA A 138 -21.29 -1.88 -14.26
C ALA A 138 -22.21 -2.98 -14.83
N ASN A 139 -23.51 -2.90 -14.50
CA ASN A 139 -24.50 -3.83 -15.02
C ASN A 139 -24.52 -3.79 -16.56
N PRO A 140 -24.68 -4.95 -17.25
CA PRO A 140 -24.89 -4.97 -18.69
C PRO A 140 -26.10 -4.10 -19.06
N GLY A 141 -25.90 -3.08 -19.89
CA GLY A 141 -26.95 -2.12 -20.25
C GLY A 141 -27.07 -0.89 -19.33
N GLY A 142 -26.18 -0.75 -18.35
CA GLY A 142 -26.14 0.40 -17.43
C GLY A 142 -27.01 0.22 -16.20
N ASN A 143 -27.01 1.24 -15.33
CA ASN A 143 -27.74 1.21 -14.08
C ASN A 143 -29.13 1.84 -14.28
N THR A 144 -30.17 1.03 -14.47
CA THR A 144 -31.56 1.51 -14.49
C THR A 144 -32.19 1.44 -13.09
N PRO A 145 -33.27 2.18 -12.79
CA PRO A 145 -33.96 2.05 -11.51
C PRO A 145 -34.53 0.64 -11.26
N GLU A 146 -34.84 -0.11 -12.32
CA GLU A 146 -35.45 -1.45 -12.25
C GLU A 146 -34.51 -2.50 -11.66
N ILE A 147 -33.20 -2.41 -11.92
CA ILE A 147 -32.22 -3.38 -11.37
C ILE A 147 -32.04 -3.26 -9.85
N TYR A 148 -32.58 -2.21 -9.22
CA TYR A 148 -32.53 -1.99 -7.77
C TYR A 148 -33.88 -2.28 -7.07
N ARG A 149 -34.92 -2.64 -7.83
CA ARG A 149 -36.22 -3.04 -7.28
C ARG A 149 -36.20 -4.57 -7.09
N ASN A 150 -35.66 -4.99 -5.95
CA ASN A 150 -35.78 -6.36 -5.48
C ASN A 150 -37.25 -6.73 -5.21
#